data_AF-A0A4Q3DXT6-F1
#
_entry.id   AF-A0A4Q3DXT6-F1
#
_cell.length_a   1.000
_cell.length_b   1.000
_cell.length_c   1.000
_cell.angle_alpha   90.00
_cell.angle_beta   90.00
_cell.angle_gamma   90.00
#
_symmetry.space_group_name_H-M   'P 1'
#
loop_
_entity.id
_entity.type
_entity.pdbx_description
1 polymer ?
#
loop_
_entity_poly.entity_id
_entity_poly.type
_entity_poly.pdbx_seq_one_letter_code
_entity_poly.pdbx_strand_id
1 'polypeptide(L)' 'MEIIARVPDPALARSLIVALRAYGFNPVDDTEGGLPGYTDPFFGKGIPIRVPEEEAEDCRVLAEDLLKEMLAR' A
#
# COMPACT_ATOMS: atom_id res chain seq x y z
N MET A 1 -1.75 13.19 2.42
CA MET A 1 -1.33 11.85 1.93
C MET A 1 -0.78 11.10 3.12
N GLU A 2 -1.36 9.96 3.45
CA GLU A 2 -1.02 9.19 4.65
C GLU A 2 -0.63 7.75 4.29
N ILE A 3 0.32 7.18 5.03
CA ILE A 3 0.71 5.77 4.87
C ILE A 3 -0.22 4.92 5.74
N ILE A 4 -0.98 4.04 5.10
CA ILE A 4 -1.93 3.14 5.79
C ILE A 4 -1.33 1.76 6.08
N ALA A 5 -0.39 1.31 5.24
CA ALA A 5 0.27 0.03 5.39
C ALA A 5 1.67 0.05 4.79
N ARG A 6 2.54 -0.84 5.28
CA ARG A 6 3.83 -1.14 4.66
C ARG A 6 3.89 -2.62 4.35
N VAL A 7 3.95 -2.94 3.06
CA VAL A 7 3.83 -4.32 2.57
C VAL A 7 5.19 -4.79 2.06
N PRO A 8 5.78 -5.86 2.62
CA PRO A 8 7.13 -6.28 2.26
C PRO A 8 7.22 -6.86 0.84
N ASP A 9 6.14 -7.44 0.34
CA ASP A 9 6.08 -8.09 -0.97
C ASP A 9 5.48 -7.14 -2.04
N PRO A 10 6.18 -6.89 -3.17
CA PRO A 10 5.66 -6.06 -4.26
C PRO A 10 4.42 -6.61 -4.95
N ALA A 11 4.26 -7.92 -5.08
CA ALA A 11 3.05 -8.53 -5.64
C ALA A 11 1.85 -8.34 -4.70
N LEU A 12 2.08 -8.48 -3.39
CA LEU A 12 1.05 -8.22 -2.39
C LEU A 12 0.65 -6.74 -2.34
N ALA A 13 1.63 -5.83 -2.40
CA ALA A 13 1.41 -4.39 -2.46
C ALA A 13 0.53 -4.00 -3.65
N ARG A 14 0.85 -4.51 -4.85
CA ARG A 14 0.05 -4.30 -6.07
C ARG A 14 -1.36 -4.86 -5.93
N SER A 15 -1.50 -6.05 -5.38
CA SER A 15 -2.80 -6.69 -5.15
C SER A 15 -3.67 -5.85 -4.21
N LEU A 16 -3.08 -5.33 -3.13
CA LEU A 16 -3.78 -4.43 -2.21
C LEU A 16 -4.17 -3.12 -2.88
N ILE A 17 -3.30 -2.48 -3.64
CA ILE A 17 -3.60 -1.25 -4.40
C ILE A 17 -4.80 -1.46 -5.33
N VAL A 18 -4.82 -2.58 -6.07
CA VAL A 18 -5.94 -2.93 -6.97
C VAL A 18 -7.22 -3.14 -6.17
N ALA A 19 -7.16 -3.87 -5.05
CA ALA A 19 -8.33 -4.10 -4.21
C ALA A 19 -8.90 -2.79 -3.66
N LEU A 20 -8.06 -1.93 -3.08
CA LEU A 20 -8.49 -0.63 -2.55
C LEU A 20 -9.15 0.25 -3.62
N ARG A 21 -8.61 0.27 -4.85
CA ARG A 21 -9.23 0.96 -5.99
C ARG A 21 -10.61 0.39 -6.34
N ALA A 22 -10.80 -0.93 -6.25
CA ALA A 22 -12.09 -1.56 -6.50
C ALA A 22 -13.15 -1.16 -5.45
N TYR A 23 -12.74 -0.81 -4.23
CA TYR A 23 -13.60 -0.27 -3.18
C TYR A 23 -13.81 1.25 -3.27
N GLY A 24 -13.23 1.93 -4.27
CA GLY A 24 -13.41 3.36 -4.51
C GLY A 24 -12.36 4.26 -3.87
N PHE A 25 -11.34 3.69 -3.23
CA PHE A 25 -10.22 4.45 -2.67
C PHE A 25 -9.19 4.84 -3.71
N ASN A 26 -8.35 5.84 -3.39
CA ASN A 26 -7.38 6.43 -4.30
C ASN A 26 -5.91 6.19 -3.89
N PRO A 27 -5.42 4.94 -3.79
CA PRO A 27 -4.05 4.67 -3.40
C PRO A 27 -3.03 5.09 -4.47
N VAL A 28 -1.95 5.74 -3.99
CA VAL A 28 -0.76 6.06 -4.76
C VAL A 28 0.03 4.78 -5.01
N ASP A 29 0.26 4.47 -6.27
CA ASP A 29 1.12 3.37 -6.68
C ASP A 29 2.55 3.87 -6.82
N ASP A 30 3.36 3.65 -5.78
CA ASP A 30 4.81 3.90 -5.81
C ASP A 30 5.59 2.58 -5.90
N THR A 31 4.95 1.50 -6.37
CA THR A 31 5.62 0.18 -6.52
C THR A 31 6.62 0.18 -7.67
N GLU A 32 6.60 1.19 -8.55
CA GLU A 32 7.54 1.37 -9.68
C GLU A 32 8.61 2.45 -9.41
N GLY A 33 8.51 3.21 -8.32
CA GLY A 33 9.30 4.41 -8.05
C GLY A 33 10.67 4.16 -7.42
N GLY A 34 11.49 3.27 -7.98
CA GLY A 34 12.91 3.20 -7.67
C GLY A 34 13.71 4.06 -8.64
N LEU A 35 13.90 5.37 -8.37
CA LEU A 35 14.81 6.18 -9.17
C LEU A 35 16.24 5.61 -9.05
N PRO A 36 16.98 5.37 -10.15
CA PRO A 36 18.38 4.94 -10.08
C PRO A 36 19.20 5.96 -9.28
N GLY A 37 19.70 5.57 -8.11
CA GLY A 37 20.48 6.43 -7.21
C GLY A 37 19.69 7.06 -6.06
N TYR A 38 18.37 6.85 -5.96
CA TYR A 38 17.59 7.22 -4.78
C TYR A 38 17.29 5.96 -3.96
N THR A 39 18.11 5.71 -2.94
CA THR A 39 17.79 4.72 -1.91
C THR A 39 16.68 5.32 -1.06
N ASP A 40 15.43 4.87 -1.27
CA ASP A 40 14.35 5.23 -0.37
C ASP A 40 14.80 4.95 1.08
N PRO A 41 14.74 5.90 2.03
CA PRO A 41 15.14 5.66 3.41
C PRO A 41 14.35 4.53 4.09
N PHE A 42 13.28 4.05 3.45
CA PHE A 42 12.48 2.90 3.88
C PHE A 42 12.79 1.60 3.14
N PHE A 43 13.85 1.53 2.34
CA PHE A 43 14.34 0.31 1.69
C PHE A 43 14.65 -0.75 2.77
N GLY A 44 13.72 -1.68 2.99
CA GLY A 44 13.78 -2.70 4.05
C GLY A 44 12.60 -2.70 5.04
N LYS A 45 11.74 -1.66 5.05
CA LYS A 45 10.49 -1.64 5.85
C LYS A 45 9.23 -2.02 5.07
N GLY A 46 9.37 -2.43 3.81
CA GLY A 46 8.27 -2.72 2.89
C GLY A 46 7.77 -1.49 2.14
N ILE A 47 7.03 -1.76 1.06
CA ILE A 47 6.49 -0.77 0.13
C ILE A 47 5.38 0.01 0.84
N PRO A 48 5.47 1.35 0.91
CA PRO A 48 4.47 2.18 1.56
C PRO A 48 3.23 2.33 0.67
N ILE A 49 2.07 1.93 1.21
CA ILE A 49 0.77 2.15 0.58
C ILE A 49 0.23 3.48 1.10
N ARG A 50 0.09 4.45 0.21
CA ARG A 50 -0.34 5.82 0.54
C ARG A 50 -1.70 6.12 -0.05
N VAL A 51 -2.54 6.82 0.70
CA VAL A 51 -3.87 7.26 0.29
C VAL A 51 -4.10 8.73 0.67
N PRO A 52 -5.10 9.42 0.10
CA PRO A 52 -5.56 10.72 0.58
C PRO A 52 -5.85 10.67 2.08
N GLU A 53 -5.52 11.74 2.79
CA GLU A 53 -5.68 11.81 4.25
C GLU A 53 -7.15 11.71 4.66
N GLU A 54 -8.05 12.23 3.84
CA GLU A 54 -9.50 12.14 4.00
C GLU A 54 -10.05 10.71 3.95
N GLU A 55 -9.34 9.80 3.28
CA GLU A 55 -9.71 8.39 3.14
C GLU A 55 -8.94 7.48 4.09
N ALA A 56 -7.90 7.97 4.76
CA ALA A 56 -6.88 7.14 5.40
C ALA A 56 -7.41 6.27 6.54
N GLU A 57 -8.37 6.76 7.32
CA GLU A 57 -8.95 6.02 8.44
C GLU A 57 -9.75 4.80 7.94
N ASP A 58 -10.71 5.02 7.05
CA ASP A 58 -11.54 3.96 6.46
C ASP A 58 -10.69 2.97 5.66
N CYS A 59 -9.73 3.51 4.90
CA CYS A 59 -8.85 2.71 4.06
C CYS A 59 -7.91 1.83 4.90
N ARG A 60 -7.48 2.29 6.08
CA ARG A 60 -6.66 1.51 7.01
C ARG A 60 -7.40 0.28 7.51
N VAL A 61 -8.66 0.44 7.94
CA VAL A 61 -9.48 -0.67 8.42
C VAL A 61 -9.65 -1.74 7.33
N LEU A 62 -10.03 -1.31 6.12
CA LEU A 62 -10.19 -2.23 5.00
C LEU A 62 -8.86 -2.89 4.60
N ALA A 63 -7.76 -2.13 4.57
CA ALA A 63 -6.46 -2.65 4.18
C ALA A 63 -5.95 -3.73 5.15
N GLU A 64 -6.19 -3.57 6.46
CA GLU A 64 -5.82 -4.59 7.44
C GLU A 64 -6.55 -5.91 7.21
N ASP A 65 -7.85 -5.88 6.91
CA ASP A 65 -8.63 -7.10 6.68
C ASP A 65 -8.27 -7.76 5.34
N LEU A 66 -8.12 -6.97 4.27
CA LEU A 66 -7.65 -7.48 2.97
C LEU A 66 -6.26 -8.13 3.09
N LEU A 67 -5.34 -7.52 3.84
CA LEU A 67 -4.00 -8.09 4.05
C LEU A 67 -4.05 -9.42 4.80
N LYS A 68 -4.91 -9.54 5.83
CA LYS A 68 -5.10 -10.82 6.54
C LYS A 68 -5.61 -11.90 5.59
N GLU A 69 -6.61 -11.60 4.77
CA GLU A 69 -7.17 -12.55 3.80
C GLU A 69 -6.15 -12.97 2.74
N MET A 70 -5.36 -12.02 2.23
CA MET A 70 -4.32 -12.30 1.23
C MET A 70 -3.16 -13.13 1.80
N LEU A 71 -2.80 -12.95 3.08
CA LEU A 71 -1.75 -13.72 3.76
C LEU A 71 -2.22 -15.09 4.26
N ALA A 72 -3.53 -15.27 4.45
CA ALA A 72 -4.12 -16.55 4.84
C ALA A 72 -4.24 -17.55 3.67
N ARG A 73 -3.82 -17.16 2.46
CA ARG A 73 -3.82 -17.99 1.26
C ARG A 73 -2.57 -18.86 1.11
#